data_AF-A0AAD3H225-F1
#
_entry.id   AF-A0AAD3H225-F1
#
_cell.length_a   1.000
_cell.length_b   1.000
_cell.length_c   1.000
_cell.angle_alpha   90.00
_cell.angle_beta   90.00
_cell.angle_gamma   90.00
#
_symmetry.space_group_name_H-M   'P 1'
#
loop_
_entity.id
_entity.type
_entity.pdbx_description
1 polymer ?
#
loop_
_entity_poly.entity_id
_entity_poly.type
_entity_poly.pdbx_seq_one_letter_code
_entity_poly.pdbx_strand_id
1 'polypeptide(L)'
;MLPPGDILIHCGDFANKGNKQDVQYFIQWMSGLSQYPEKYVIDGNHDRTLKKNASAKDNIDLQQMFERSDSVYLLQDEFIETKHGILIYGASWNTCESGSFPHRFHLQPDIFLAHSPPYLSRSITIPQVGEDKSNGWKMNRELADVVLSNKIPLCLGGHVHWTRGVVEVKHYTRQNGREWTNDSIATKEGGAREDKSVFVNASSLQSQRSDPYMAPPIVIDFDVFRRMPIRIKY
;
A
#
# COMPACT_ATOMS: atom_id res chain seq x y z
N MET A 1 6.55 -21.01 -1.38
CA MET A 1 5.87 -20.82 -2.69
C MET A 1 4.81 -19.75 -2.53
N LEU A 2 4.59 -18.90 -3.54
CA LEU A 2 3.51 -17.91 -3.52
C LEU A 2 2.16 -18.59 -3.85
N PRO A 3 1.04 -18.21 -3.22
CA PRO A 3 -0.28 -18.80 -3.41
C PRO A 3 -0.88 -18.37 -4.76
N PRO A 4 -1.76 -19.19 -5.38
CA PRO A 4 -2.43 -18.79 -6.63
C PRO A 4 -3.24 -17.50 -6.44
N GLY A 5 -3.36 -16.70 -7.50
CA GLY A 5 -4.16 -15.48 -7.52
C GLY A 5 -4.18 -14.82 -8.90
N ASP A 6 -5.15 -13.94 -9.12
CA ASP A 6 -5.33 -13.25 -10.41
C ASP A 6 -4.41 -12.03 -10.54
N ILE A 7 -4.11 -11.37 -9.42
CA ILE A 7 -3.30 -10.15 -9.36
C ILE A 7 -2.23 -10.31 -8.27
N LEU A 8 -0.99 -9.96 -8.58
CA LEU A 8 0.08 -9.83 -7.59
C LEU A 8 0.45 -8.36 -7.39
N ILE A 9 0.49 -7.90 -6.14
CA ILE A 9 0.84 -6.51 -5.79
C ILE A 9 2.07 -6.51 -4.89
N HIS A 10 3.07 -5.69 -5.22
CA HIS A 10 4.23 -5.43 -4.38
C HIS A 10 4.25 -3.98 -3.90
N CYS A 11 4.25 -3.78 -2.59
CA CYS A 11 4.11 -2.46 -1.98
C CYS A 11 5.46 -1.78 -1.74
N GLY A 12 6.39 -1.79 -2.69
CA GLY A 12 7.71 -1.11 -2.59
C GLY A 12 8.79 -1.84 -1.78
N ASP A 13 9.97 -1.23 -1.71
CA ASP A 13 11.21 -1.73 -1.09
C ASP A 13 11.72 -3.04 -1.70
N PHE A 14 11.77 -3.11 -3.03
CA PHE A 14 12.29 -4.25 -3.78
C PHE A 14 13.79 -4.13 -4.11
N ALA A 15 14.40 -2.95 -3.91
CA ALA A 15 15.81 -2.71 -4.12
C ALA A 15 16.50 -2.17 -2.86
N ASN A 16 17.79 -2.43 -2.70
CA ASN A 16 18.56 -1.87 -1.59
C ASN A 16 19.24 -0.56 -2.00
N LYS A 17 18.67 0.57 -1.58
CA LYS A 17 19.19 1.93 -1.84
C LYS A 17 19.31 2.25 -3.33
N GLY A 18 18.33 1.80 -4.11
CA GLY A 18 18.24 2.02 -5.54
C GLY A 18 19.31 1.30 -6.35
N ASN A 19 19.78 0.15 -5.89
CA ASN A 19 20.71 -0.66 -6.67
C ASN A 19 20.02 -1.15 -7.95
N LYS A 20 20.56 -0.75 -9.10
CA LYS A 20 20.04 -1.13 -10.42
C LYS A 20 19.96 -2.64 -10.64
N GLN A 21 20.92 -3.41 -10.12
CA GLN A 21 20.91 -4.87 -10.25
C GLN A 21 19.77 -5.48 -9.44
N ASP A 22 19.51 -4.99 -8.23
CA ASP A 22 18.38 -5.45 -7.42
C ASP A 22 17.05 -5.23 -8.15
N VAL A 23 16.86 -4.03 -8.73
CA VAL A 23 15.67 -3.72 -9.55
C VAL A 23 15.56 -4.65 -10.75
N GLN A 24 16.66 -4.91 -11.46
CA GLN A 24 16.66 -5.84 -12.61
C GLN A 24 16.31 -7.27 -12.21
N TYR A 25 16.89 -7.78 -11.13
CA TYR A 25 16.59 -9.11 -10.61
C TYR A 25 15.14 -9.20 -10.11
N PHE A 26 14.64 -8.16 -9.46
CA PHE A 26 13.25 -8.09 -9.03
C PHE A 26 12.29 -8.14 -10.22
N ILE A 27 12.50 -7.30 -11.24
CA ILE A 27 11.67 -7.28 -12.45
C ILE A 27 11.73 -8.64 -13.15
N GLN A 28 12.92 -9.23 -13.29
CA GLN A 28 13.09 -10.55 -13.91
C GLN A 28 12.34 -11.63 -13.12
N TRP A 29 12.48 -11.65 -11.80
CA TRP A 29 11.80 -12.59 -10.93
C TRP A 29 10.27 -12.45 -11.01
N MET A 30 9.74 -11.22 -10.86
CA MET A 30 8.30 -10.92 -10.97
C MET A 30 7.74 -11.30 -12.35
N SER A 31 8.48 -10.98 -13.42
CA SER A 31 8.07 -11.30 -14.80
C SER A 31 7.98 -12.81 -15.02
N GLY A 32 8.87 -13.59 -14.40
CA GLY A 32 8.87 -15.05 -14.46
C GLY A 32 7.74 -15.73 -13.69
N LEU A 33 6.97 -15.01 -12.87
CA LEU A 33 5.80 -15.55 -12.16
C LEU A 33 4.59 -15.63 -13.12
N SER A 34 4.59 -16.64 -13.99
CA SER A 34 3.57 -16.82 -15.03
C SER A 34 2.18 -17.17 -14.49
N GLN A 35 2.06 -17.56 -13.22
CA GLN A 35 0.77 -17.85 -12.58
C GLN A 35 -0.05 -16.60 -12.25
N TYR A 36 0.56 -15.40 -12.28
CA TYR A 36 -0.15 -14.13 -12.09
C TYR A 36 -0.22 -13.40 -13.44
N PRO A 37 -1.41 -13.23 -14.04
CA PRO A 37 -1.58 -12.54 -15.31
C PRO A 37 -1.41 -11.02 -15.22
N GLU A 38 -1.53 -10.43 -14.03
CA GLU A 38 -1.37 -9.00 -13.76
C GLU A 38 -0.49 -8.78 -12.52
N LYS A 39 0.52 -7.91 -12.63
CA LYS A 39 1.45 -7.60 -11.54
C LYS A 39 1.64 -6.09 -11.42
N TYR A 40 1.39 -5.54 -10.24
CA TYR A 40 1.50 -4.10 -9.97
C TYR A 40 2.48 -3.82 -8.83
N VAL A 41 3.26 -2.77 -8.98
CA VAL A 41 4.34 -2.40 -8.05
C VAL A 41 4.26 -0.90 -7.80
N ILE A 42 4.47 -0.47 -6.56
CA ILE A 42 4.81 0.92 -6.23
C ILE A 42 6.25 0.97 -5.71
N ASP A 43 6.88 2.14 -5.70
CA ASP A 43 8.20 2.34 -5.11
C ASP A 43 8.13 2.61 -3.60
N GLY A 44 9.17 2.15 -2.90
CA GLY A 44 9.42 2.40 -1.49
C GLY A 44 10.61 3.32 -1.27
N ASN A 45 10.93 3.59 0.00
CA ASN A 45 12.00 4.53 0.32
C ASN A 45 13.40 3.99 -0.02
N HIS A 46 13.53 2.67 -0.16
CA HIS A 46 14.76 2.01 -0.57
C HIS A 46 14.94 1.90 -2.09
N ASP A 47 13.91 2.17 -2.89
CA ASP A 47 13.92 1.99 -4.34
C ASP A 47 14.46 3.20 -5.11
N ARG A 48 15.18 4.10 -4.43
CA ARG A 48 15.80 5.30 -5.00
C ARG A 48 17.28 5.39 -4.65
N THR A 49 18.04 6.13 -5.44
CA THR A 49 19.49 6.29 -5.20
C THR A 49 19.75 7.08 -3.91
N LEU A 50 20.11 6.39 -2.83
CA LEU A 50 20.38 6.98 -1.51
C LEU A 50 21.88 7.19 -1.21
N LYS A 51 22.77 7.01 -2.19
CA LYS A 51 24.22 7.16 -1.98
C LYS A 51 24.59 8.65 -1.89
N LYS A 52 25.27 9.05 -0.81
CA LYS A 52 25.70 10.45 -0.57
C LYS A 52 26.58 11.04 -1.68
N ASN A 53 27.35 10.20 -2.38
CA ASN A 53 28.24 10.60 -3.47
C ASN A 53 27.79 10.02 -4.82
N ALA A 54 26.47 9.80 -5.00
CA ALA A 54 25.93 9.35 -6.26
C ALA A 54 26.28 10.34 -7.38
N SER A 55 26.85 9.84 -8.47
CA SER A 55 26.90 10.58 -9.71
C SER A 55 25.55 10.52 -10.41
N ALA A 56 25.32 11.38 -11.41
CA ALA A 56 24.12 11.29 -12.24
C ALA A 56 23.95 9.91 -12.91
N LYS A 57 25.05 9.16 -13.11
CA LYS A 57 25.03 7.80 -13.67
C LYS A 57 24.55 6.74 -12.66
N ASP A 58 24.57 7.04 -11.37
CA ASP A 58 24.06 6.19 -10.30
C ASP A 58 22.56 6.39 -10.04
N ASN A 59 21.96 7.41 -10.63
CA ASN A 59 20.52 7.63 -10.55
C ASN A 59 19.80 6.55 -11.36
N ILE A 60 18.86 5.88 -10.69
CA ILE A 60 17.96 4.95 -11.34
C ILE A 60 16.69 5.68 -11.78
N ASP A 61 16.27 5.37 -12.99
CA ASP A 61 14.97 5.74 -13.52
C ASP A 61 14.11 4.48 -13.48
N LEU A 62 13.29 4.35 -12.43
CA LEU A 62 12.45 3.17 -12.26
C LEU A 62 11.45 3.02 -13.39
N GLN A 63 10.83 4.10 -13.87
CA GLN A 63 9.88 4.05 -14.97
C GLN A 63 10.52 3.46 -16.22
N GLN A 64 11.67 3.99 -16.64
CA GLN A 64 12.41 3.46 -17.79
C GLN A 64 12.82 1.98 -17.61
N MET A 65 13.07 1.55 -16.38
CA MET A 65 13.43 0.16 -16.09
C MET A 65 12.23 -0.79 -16.19
N PHE A 66 11.07 -0.38 -15.68
CA PHE A 66 9.84 -1.16 -15.71
C PHE A 66 9.14 -1.15 -17.08
N GLU A 67 9.31 -0.09 -17.88
CA GLU A 67 8.85 -0.02 -19.30
C GLU A 67 9.34 -1.19 -20.16
N ARG A 68 10.42 -1.87 -19.75
CA ARG A 68 10.97 -3.04 -20.44
C ARG A 68 10.26 -4.34 -20.11
N SER A 69 9.30 -4.34 -19.18
CA SER A 69 8.51 -5.50 -18.82
C SER A 69 7.10 -5.38 -19.37
N ASP A 70 6.67 -6.40 -20.12
CA ASP A 70 5.30 -6.49 -20.64
C ASP A 70 4.30 -7.03 -19.60
N SER A 71 4.77 -7.39 -18.39
CA SER A 71 3.96 -8.11 -17.41
C SER A 71 3.99 -7.54 -15.99
N VAL A 72 4.82 -6.54 -15.72
CA VAL A 72 4.97 -5.92 -14.40
C VAL A 72 4.89 -4.41 -14.56
N TYR A 73 3.90 -3.78 -13.92
CA TYR A 73 3.63 -2.36 -14.04
C TYR A 73 4.03 -1.64 -12.75
N LEU A 74 4.91 -0.64 -12.89
CA LEU A 74 5.19 0.31 -11.82
C LEU A 74 4.13 1.42 -11.85
N LEU A 75 3.63 1.80 -10.68
CA LEU A 75 2.69 2.90 -10.51
C LEU A 75 3.34 3.99 -9.65
N GLN A 76 3.47 5.20 -10.20
CA GLN A 76 3.93 6.39 -9.47
C GLN A 76 2.98 7.57 -9.68
N ASP A 77 2.10 7.77 -8.71
CA ASP A 77 1.04 8.78 -8.68
C ASP A 77 0.02 8.67 -9.82
N GLU A 78 -0.26 7.44 -10.23
CA GLU A 78 -1.07 7.12 -11.40
C GLU A 78 -2.16 6.08 -11.13
N PHE A 79 -3.10 6.02 -12.07
CA PHE A 79 -4.20 5.06 -12.07
C PHE A 79 -3.94 3.94 -13.06
N ILE A 80 -4.38 2.73 -12.71
CA ILE A 80 -4.50 1.62 -13.65
C ILE A 80 -5.80 0.86 -13.41
N GLU A 81 -6.49 0.53 -14.50
CA GLU A 81 -7.64 -0.38 -14.47
C GLU A 81 -7.16 -1.79 -14.81
N THR A 82 -7.52 -2.76 -13.97
CA THR A 82 -7.17 -4.17 -14.19
C THR A 82 -8.06 -4.79 -15.27
N LYS A 83 -7.68 -5.96 -15.80
CA LYS A 83 -8.53 -6.77 -16.71
C LYS A 83 -9.87 -7.18 -16.09
N HIS A 84 -10.00 -7.05 -14.78
CA HIS A 84 -11.20 -7.35 -14.01
C HIS A 84 -12.05 -6.10 -13.69
N GLY A 85 -11.68 -4.91 -14.20
CA GLY A 85 -12.41 -3.66 -13.98
C GLY A 85 -12.24 -3.05 -12.59
N ILE A 86 -11.17 -3.44 -11.88
CA ILE A 86 -10.79 -2.86 -10.58
C ILE A 86 -9.90 -1.66 -10.86
N LEU A 87 -10.20 -0.50 -10.25
CA LEU A 87 -9.37 0.68 -10.39
C LEU A 87 -8.37 0.78 -9.22
N ILE A 88 -7.08 0.80 -9.56
CA ILE A 88 -5.98 0.91 -8.61
C ILE A 88 -5.31 2.28 -8.76
N TYR A 89 -5.08 2.98 -7.66
CA TYR A 89 -4.20 4.14 -7.61
C TYR A 89 -2.91 3.77 -6.86
N GLY A 90 -1.75 4.03 -7.47
CA GLY A 90 -0.46 3.82 -6.82
C GLY A 90 0.23 5.14 -6.51
N ALA A 91 0.45 5.46 -5.24
CA ALA A 91 1.19 6.63 -4.81
C ALA A 91 2.70 6.37 -4.87
N SER A 92 3.47 7.35 -5.36
CA SER A 92 4.93 7.28 -5.33
C SER A 92 5.51 7.42 -3.92
N TRP A 93 6.76 7.01 -3.72
CA TRP A 93 7.46 7.31 -2.47
C TRP A 93 7.60 8.82 -2.24
N ASN A 94 7.76 9.64 -3.26
CA ASN A 94 7.85 11.10 -3.11
C ASN A 94 6.54 11.69 -2.54
N THR A 95 5.39 11.19 -3.00
CA THR A 95 4.07 11.54 -2.44
C THR A 95 3.94 11.05 -1.00
N CYS A 96 4.36 9.82 -0.72
CA CYS A 96 4.38 9.25 0.63
C CYS A 96 5.24 10.07 1.60
N GLU A 97 6.44 10.46 1.18
CA GLU A 97 7.41 11.21 2.00
C GLU A 97 6.96 12.63 2.27
N SER A 98 6.38 13.30 1.28
CA SER A 98 5.86 14.67 1.42
C SER A 98 4.49 14.72 2.09
N GLY A 99 3.71 13.63 2.08
CA GLY A 99 2.31 13.60 2.49
C GLY A 99 1.36 14.33 1.53
N SER A 100 1.80 14.65 0.31
CA SER A 100 1.03 15.43 -0.66
C SER A 100 0.10 14.56 -1.51
N PHE A 101 -0.77 13.78 -0.86
CA PHE A 101 -1.71 12.92 -1.57
C PHE A 101 -2.83 13.73 -2.26
N PRO A 102 -3.38 13.24 -3.38
CA PRO A 102 -4.55 13.84 -3.99
C PRO A 102 -5.78 13.74 -3.08
N HIS A 103 -6.32 14.87 -2.62
CA HIS A 103 -7.52 14.90 -1.78
C HIS A 103 -8.81 14.56 -2.52
N ARG A 104 -8.82 14.74 -3.85
CA ARG A 104 -9.95 14.43 -4.72
C ARG A 104 -9.44 13.69 -5.94
N PHE A 105 -10.17 12.64 -6.31
CA PHE A 105 -9.88 11.89 -7.51
C PHE A 105 -10.92 12.16 -8.58
N HIS A 106 -10.47 12.22 -9.84
CA HIS A 106 -11.36 12.28 -10.99
C HIS A 106 -12.03 10.92 -11.26
N LEU A 107 -11.38 9.83 -10.85
CA LEU A 107 -11.91 8.46 -10.82
C LEU A 107 -11.79 7.91 -9.40
N GLN A 108 -12.83 7.24 -8.90
CA GLN A 108 -12.83 6.67 -7.55
C GLN A 108 -11.99 5.37 -7.51
N PRO A 109 -10.82 5.33 -6.85
CA PRO A 109 -10.06 4.09 -6.73
C PRO A 109 -10.81 3.09 -5.85
N ASP A 110 -10.67 1.81 -6.21
CA ASP A 110 -11.11 0.66 -5.43
C ASP A 110 -9.99 0.17 -4.50
N ILE A 111 -8.74 0.31 -4.96
CA ILE A 111 -7.53 -0.03 -4.22
C ILE A 111 -6.57 1.17 -4.25
N PHE A 112 -6.08 1.56 -3.08
CA PHE A 112 -5.03 2.58 -2.92
C PHE A 112 -3.73 1.91 -2.48
N LEU A 113 -2.65 2.10 -3.21
CA LEU A 113 -1.33 1.59 -2.85
C LEU A 113 -0.47 2.74 -2.34
N ALA A 114 0.09 2.60 -1.15
CA ALA A 114 1.05 3.54 -0.59
C ALA A 114 2.07 2.83 0.28
N HIS A 115 3.36 3.11 0.08
CA HIS A 115 4.40 2.47 0.86
C HIS A 115 4.41 2.99 2.31
N SER A 116 4.14 4.29 2.52
CA SER A 116 4.07 4.86 3.88
C SER A 116 2.91 4.28 4.70
N PRO A 117 3.10 4.06 6.01
CA PRO A 117 2.05 3.58 6.90
C PRO A 117 1.04 4.70 7.22
N PRO A 118 -0.27 4.40 7.30
CA PRO A 118 -1.27 5.40 7.69
C PRO A 118 -1.16 5.72 9.19
N TYR A 119 -1.43 6.98 9.56
CA TYR A 119 -1.68 7.34 10.95
C TYR A 119 -3.17 7.19 11.27
N LEU A 120 -3.52 6.09 11.94
CA LEU A 120 -4.85 5.88 12.49
C LEU A 120 -4.78 6.19 13.99
N SER A 121 -5.71 7.02 14.50
CA SER A 121 -5.66 7.51 15.88
C SER A 121 -5.68 6.35 16.92
N ARG A 122 -5.17 6.67 18.12
CA ARG A 122 -4.66 5.80 19.22
C ARG A 122 -5.48 4.57 19.68
N SER A 123 -6.66 4.30 19.13
CA SER A 123 -7.45 3.09 19.43
C SER A 123 -7.17 1.91 18.47
N ILE A 124 -6.33 2.11 17.46
CA ILE A 124 -5.88 1.07 16.54
C ILE A 124 -4.37 0.91 16.71
N THR A 125 -3.97 -0.15 17.41
CA THR A 125 -2.59 -0.49 17.76
C THR A 125 -1.71 -0.72 16.53
N ILE A 126 -1.09 0.34 16.05
CA ILE A 126 0.18 0.30 15.32
C ILE A 126 1.20 0.82 16.33
N PRO A 127 2.19 0.02 16.80
CA PRO A 127 3.23 0.50 17.71
C PRO A 127 3.79 1.84 17.22
N GLN A 128 3.49 2.89 17.99
CA GLN A 128 3.91 4.25 17.71
C GLN A 128 5.42 4.30 17.82
N VAL A 129 6.10 4.52 16.70
CA VAL A 129 7.43 5.11 16.77
C VAL A 129 7.20 6.54 17.22
N GLY A 130 7.77 6.91 18.36
CA GLY A 130 7.62 8.25 18.93
C GLY A 130 7.95 9.35 17.91
N GLU A 131 7.39 10.55 18.13
CA GLU A 131 7.53 11.74 17.28
C GLU A 131 9.00 12.13 16.99
N ASP A 132 9.96 11.60 17.75
CA ASP A 132 11.39 11.92 17.70
C ASP A 132 12.26 11.06 16.76
N LYS A 133 11.70 10.30 15.80
CA LYS A 133 12.52 9.57 14.81
C LYS A 133 12.35 10.08 13.37
N SER A 134 13.49 10.24 12.71
CA SER A 134 13.70 10.85 11.39
C SER A 134 12.84 10.26 10.25
N ASN A 135 12.51 11.18 9.32
CA ASN A 135 11.70 11.20 8.08
C ASN A 135 11.31 9.92 7.30
N GLY A 136 11.73 8.71 7.66
CA GLY A 136 11.27 7.48 7.02
C GLY A 136 10.03 6.89 7.70
N TRP A 137 10.04 6.77 9.02
CA TRP A 137 9.08 5.94 9.78
C TRP A 137 7.82 6.67 10.23
N LYS A 138 7.61 7.89 9.70
CA LYS A 138 6.53 8.77 10.09
C LYS A 138 5.21 8.21 9.57
N MET A 139 4.30 7.94 10.49
CA MET A 139 2.92 7.59 10.16
C MET A 139 2.24 8.77 9.46
N ASN A 140 1.50 8.49 8.39
CA ASN A 140 0.97 9.50 7.49
C ASN A 140 -0.52 9.75 7.73
N ARG A 141 -0.85 10.91 8.33
CA ARG A 141 -2.24 11.33 8.59
C ARG A 141 -2.98 11.64 7.30
N GLU A 142 -2.33 12.30 6.35
CA GLU A 142 -2.93 12.66 5.07
C GLU A 142 -3.32 11.40 4.28
N LEU A 143 -2.51 10.34 4.31
CA LEU A 143 -2.87 9.05 3.71
C LEU A 143 -4.18 8.51 4.31
N ALA A 144 -4.28 8.48 5.64
CA ALA A 144 -5.49 8.01 6.32
C ALA A 144 -6.69 8.90 5.96
N ASP A 145 -6.54 10.22 5.98
CA ASP A 145 -7.60 11.17 5.68
C ASP A 145 -8.09 11.06 4.23
N VAL A 146 -7.19 10.89 3.26
CA VAL A 146 -7.55 10.68 1.85
C VAL A 146 -8.30 9.38 1.64
N VAL A 147 -7.82 8.27 2.19
CA VAL A 147 -8.47 6.96 2.08
C VAL A 147 -9.85 6.98 2.73
N LEU A 148 -9.96 7.55 3.94
CA LEU A 148 -11.20 7.57 4.69
C LEU A 148 -12.23 8.54 4.11
N SER A 149 -11.81 9.76 3.75
CA SER A 149 -12.72 10.78 3.23
C SER A 149 -13.26 10.44 1.84
N ASN A 150 -12.47 9.72 1.03
CA ASN A 150 -12.91 9.21 -0.28
C ASN A 150 -13.50 7.79 -0.18
N LYS A 151 -13.69 7.26 1.04
CA LYS A 151 -14.24 5.92 1.31
C LYS A 151 -13.61 4.82 0.45
N ILE A 152 -12.29 4.85 0.28
CA ILE A 152 -11.58 3.89 -0.57
C ILE A 152 -11.64 2.51 0.12
N PRO A 153 -12.16 1.45 -0.54
CA PRO A 153 -12.41 0.15 0.10
C PRO A 153 -11.17 -0.52 0.69
N LEU A 154 -10.04 -0.43 -0.02
CA LEU A 154 -8.82 -1.15 0.33
C LEU A 154 -7.59 -0.25 0.16
N CYS A 155 -6.78 -0.13 1.20
CA CYS A 155 -5.47 0.53 1.17
C CYS A 155 -4.39 -0.51 1.50
N LEU A 156 -3.43 -0.71 0.60
CA LEU A 156 -2.34 -1.66 0.76
C LEU A 156 -1.01 -0.91 0.89
N GLY A 157 -0.17 -1.35 1.82
CA GLY A 157 1.14 -0.76 2.05
C GLY A 157 2.13 -1.70 2.72
N GLY A 158 3.26 -1.14 3.14
CA GLY A 158 4.37 -1.87 3.73
C GLY A 158 5.16 -1.00 4.72
N HIS A 159 6.48 -0.94 4.52
CA HIS A 159 7.46 -0.14 5.26
C HIS A 159 7.69 -0.46 6.74
N VAL A 160 6.63 -0.65 7.54
CA VAL A 160 6.76 -0.81 8.98
C VAL A 160 6.63 -2.27 9.40
N HIS A 161 7.78 -2.93 9.54
CA HIS A 161 7.87 -4.39 9.69
C HIS A 161 7.22 -4.94 10.98
N TRP A 162 7.18 -4.16 12.06
CA TRP A 162 6.56 -4.60 13.32
C TRP A 162 5.04 -4.35 13.38
N THR A 163 4.44 -3.77 12.33
CA THR A 163 2.99 -3.49 12.27
C THR A 163 2.30 -4.21 11.12
N ARG A 164 2.92 -5.28 10.59
CA ARG A 164 2.26 -6.20 9.67
C ARG A 164 0.89 -6.59 10.22
N GLY A 165 -0.15 -6.46 9.40
CA GLY A 165 -1.49 -6.82 9.81
C GLY A 165 -2.57 -6.11 9.01
N VAL A 166 -3.81 -6.30 9.47
CA VAL A 166 -5.01 -5.77 8.86
C VAL A 166 -5.75 -4.94 9.88
N VAL A 167 -6.22 -3.77 9.45
CA VAL A 167 -7.07 -2.88 10.23
C VAL A 167 -8.30 -2.56 9.41
N GLU A 168 -9.48 -2.74 10.00
CA GLU A 168 -10.73 -2.28 9.41
C GLU A 168 -11.23 -1.02 10.12
N VAL A 169 -11.59 0.00 9.35
CA VAL A 169 -12.18 1.24 9.85
C VAL A 169 -13.57 1.40 9.24
N LYS A 170 -14.59 1.42 10.10
CA LYS A 170 -15.98 1.64 9.67
C LYS A 170 -16.23 3.12 9.43
N HIS A 171 -16.88 3.42 8.32
CA HIS A 171 -17.41 4.74 8.00
C HIS A 171 -18.75 4.91 8.71
N TYR A 172 -18.78 5.72 9.77
CA TYR A 172 -20.03 6.17 10.38
C TYR A 172 -20.49 7.47 9.75
N THR A 173 -21.75 7.51 9.30
CA THR A 173 -22.40 8.77 8.96
C THR A 173 -22.97 9.38 10.25
N ARG A 174 -22.34 10.43 10.79
CA ARG A 174 -22.93 11.21 11.89
C ARG A 174 -23.82 12.33 11.35
N GLN A 175 -25.04 12.44 11.87
CA GLN A 175 -25.80 13.69 11.81
C GLN A 175 -24.98 14.75 12.55
N ASN A 176 -24.54 15.83 11.88
CA ASN A 176 -23.96 17.07 12.44
C ASN A 176 -22.43 17.32 12.37
N GLY A 177 -21.70 16.59 11.52
CA GLY A 177 -20.68 17.27 10.68
C GLY A 177 -19.28 17.65 11.21
N ARG A 178 -18.67 17.01 12.22
CA ARG A 178 -17.18 17.00 12.39
C ARG A 178 -16.61 15.74 13.10
N GLU A 179 -15.47 15.31 12.56
CA GLU A 179 -14.43 14.33 12.96
C GLU A 179 -14.75 12.85 13.24
N TRP A 180 -13.86 11.99 12.73
CA TRP A 180 -13.85 10.54 12.81
C TRP A 180 -13.15 10.06 14.08
N THR A 181 -13.91 9.60 15.08
CA THR A 181 -13.36 8.84 16.21
C THR A 181 -14.15 7.55 16.43
N ASN A 182 -13.43 6.47 16.70
CA ASN A 182 -13.93 5.10 16.87
C ASN A 182 -14.69 4.88 18.21
N ASP A 183 -15.31 5.92 18.78
CA ASP A 183 -15.76 5.93 20.19
C ASP A 183 -17.30 5.94 20.40
N SER A 184 -18.12 5.49 19.45
CA SER A 184 -19.57 5.38 19.74
C SER A 184 -20.26 4.17 19.13
N ILE A 185 -20.63 3.27 20.05
CA ILE A 185 -21.72 2.28 20.08
C ILE A 185 -22.63 2.26 18.85
N ALA A 186 -22.71 1.07 18.25
CA ALA A 186 -23.55 0.72 17.12
C ALA A 186 -25.05 0.89 17.40
N THR A 187 -25.78 1.45 16.43
CA THR A 187 -27.19 1.12 16.21
C THR A 187 -27.30 0.48 14.82
N LYS A 188 -27.88 -0.72 14.79
CA LYS A 188 -28.12 -1.50 13.58
C LYS A 188 -29.32 -0.92 12.85
N GLU A 189 -29.18 -0.57 11.58
CA GLU A 189 -30.24 -0.70 10.60
C GLU A 189 -29.69 -0.63 9.16
N GLY A 190 -30.13 -1.56 8.30
CA GLY A 190 -30.19 -1.34 6.84
C GLY A 190 -28.98 -1.71 5.97
N GLY A 191 -28.93 -2.97 5.52
CA GLY A 191 -28.85 -3.40 4.09
C GLY A 191 -28.07 -2.64 3.00
N ALA A 192 -26.99 -1.90 3.28
CA ALA A 192 -26.11 -1.31 2.27
C ALA A 192 -24.67 -1.83 2.41
N ARG A 193 -23.81 -1.63 1.39
CA ARG A 193 -22.34 -1.91 1.40
C ARG A 193 -21.81 -1.79 2.83
N GLU A 194 -21.04 -2.76 3.32
CA GLU A 194 -20.27 -2.52 4.54
C GLU A 194 -19.41 -1.27 4.30
N ASP A 195 -19.82 -0.14 4.87
CA ASP A 195 -19.19 1.16 4.68
C ASP A 195 -17.93 1.12 5.54
N LYS A 196 -16.85 0.54 5.01
CA LYS A 196 -15.57 0.40 5.69
C LYS A 196 -14.41 0.55 4.70
N SER A 197 -13.30 1.05 5.22
CA SER A 197 -12.00 0.99 4.56
C SER A 197 -11.10 0.01 5.30
N VAL A 198 -10.39 -0.82 4.55
CA VAL A 198 -9.47 -1.80 5.09
C VAL A 198 -8.03 -1.38 4.78
N PHE A 199 -7.20 -1.26 5.80
CA PHE A 199 -5.78 -0.98 5.68
C PHE A 199 -5.00 -2.27 5.91
N VAL A 200 -4.09 -2.58 4.99
CA VAL A 200 -3.25 -3.78 5.05
C VAL A 200 -1.79 -3.36 5.02
N ASN A 201 -1.03 -3.74 6.05
CA ASN A 201 0.42 -3.68 6.03
C ASN A 201 0.98 -5.08 5.70
N ALA A 202 1.56 -5.21 4.51
CA ALA A 202 2.11 -6.44 3.97
C ALA A 202 3.60 -6.65 4.26
N SER A 203 4.25 -5.82 5.08
CA SER A 203 5.67 -5.97 5.41
C SER A 203 6.03 -7.36 5.96
N SER A 204 7.26 -7.77 5.73
CA SER A 204 7.84 -8.94 6.40
C SER A 204 8.01 -8.67 7.89
N LEU A 205 7.53 -9.57 8.74
CA LEU A 205 7.60 -9.39 10.19
C LEU A 205 9.05 -9.58 10.68
N GLN A 206 9.68 -8.50 11.13
CA GLN A 206 10.92 -8.61 11.90
C GLN A 206 10.55 -8.86 13.36
N SER A 207 10.82 -10.07 13.86
CA SER A 207 10.73 -10.35 15.30
C SER A 207 11.90 -9.67 16.04
N GLN A 208 11.76 -9.41 17.34
CA GLN A 208 12.88 -8.92 18.18
C GLN A 208 14.07 -9.91 18.25
N ARG A 209 13.91 -11.15 17.74
CA ARG A 209 14.99 -12.12 17.59
C ARG A 209 15.56 -12.00 16.18
N SER A 210 16.87 -11.89 16.10
CA SER A 210 17.71 -11.53 14.94
C SER A 210 17.64 -12.43 13.69
N ASP A 211 16.63 -13.30 13.55
CA ASP A 211 16.46 -14.12 12.35
C ASP A 211 15.52 -13.44 11.36
N PRO A 212 15.94 -13.23 10.09
CA PRO A 212 15.08 -12.67 9.06
C PRO A 212 13.95 -13.67 8.73
N TYR A 213 12.76 -13.41 9.26
CA TYR A 213 11.54 -14.13 8.89
C TYR A 213 10.84 -13.41 7.75
N MET A 214 10.83 -14.02 6.56
CA MET A 214 9.98 -13.58 5.46
C MET A 214 8.54 -13.97 5.79
N ALA A 215 7.68 -12.97 6.00
CA ALA A 215 6.27 -13.25 6.24
C ALA A 215 5.63 -13.83 4.96
N PRO A 216 4.64 -14.72 5.08
CA PRO A 216 3.90 -15.20 3.92
C PRO A 216 3.19 -14.03 3.22
N PRO A 217 2.90 -14.14 1.92
CA PRO A 217 2.09 -13.15 1.23
C PRO A 217 0.68 -13.07 1.83
N ILE A 218 0.07 -11.89 1.75
CA ILE A 218 -1.33 -11.67 2.16
C ILE A 218 -2.23 -12.03 0.98
N VAL A 219 -3.21 -12.90 1.20
CA VAL A 219 -4.20 -13.29 0.19
C VAL A 219 -5.50 -12.56 0.46
N ILE A 220 -5.99 -11.84 -0.54
CA ILE A 220 -7.21 -11.03 -0.48
C ILE A 220 -8.20 -11.56 -1.51
N ASP A 221 -9.33 -12.07 -1.04
CA ASP A 221 -10.48 -12.34 -1.91
C ASP A 221 -11.23 -11.01 -2.08
N PHE A 222 -11.33 -10.50 -3.31
CA PHE A 222 -11.93 -9.20 -3.62
C PHE A 222 -13.20 -9.36 -4.46
N ASP A 223 -14.31 -8.76 -4.02
CA ASP A 223 -15.58 -8.77 -4.76
C ASP A 223 -15.52 -7.71 -5.86
N VAL A 224 -15.34 -8.12 -7.12
CA VAL A 224 -15.30 -7.20 -8.27
C VAL A 224 -16.62 -6.44 -8.49
N PHE A 225 -17.76 -7.03 -8.13
CA PHE A 225 -19.07 -6.40 -8.32
C PHE A 225 -19.38 -5.42 -7.21
N ARG A 226 -19.12 -5.79 -5.96
CA ARG A 226 -19.31 -4.90 -4.80
C ARG A 226 -18.16 -3.89 -4.63
N ARG A 227 -17.03 -4.14 -5.29
CA ARG A 227 -15.77 -3.40 -5.20
C ARG A 227 -15.25 -3.29 -3.77
N MET A 228 -15.07 -4.43 -3.11
CA MET A 228 -14.58 -4.47 -1.71
C MET A 228 -13.91 -5.80 -1.36
N PRO A 229 -12.97 -5.82 -0.40
CA PRO A 229 -12.40 -7.06 0.11
C PRO A 229 -13.48 -7.89 0.86
N ILE A 230 -13.52 -9.19 0.58
CA ILE A 230 -14.41 -10.17 1.25
C ILE A 230 -13.67 -10.88 2.38
N ARG A 231 -12.43 -11.30 2.11
CA ARG A 231 -11.63 -12.12 3.03
C ARG A 231 -10.16 -11.77 2.89
N ILE A 232 -9.47 -11.67 4.02
CA ILE A 232 -8.02 -11.44 4.05
C ILE A 232 -7.36 -12.51 4.92
N LYS A 233 -6.33 -13.16 4.38
CA LYS A 233 -5.48 -14.15 5.08
C LYS A 233 -4.05 -13.60 5.13
N TYR A 234 -3.48 -13.39 6.31
CA TYR A 234 -2.20 -12.67 6.49
C TYR A 234 -1.33 -13.24 7.60
#